data_AF-A0A645GQD4-F1
#
_entry.id   AF-A0A645GQD4-F1
#
_cell.length_a   1.000
_cell.length_b   1.000
_cell.length_c   1.000
_cell.angle_alpha   90.00
_cell.angle_beta   90.00
_cell.angle_gamma   90.00
#
_symmetry.space_group_name_H-M   'P 1'
#
loop_
_entity.id
_entity.type
_entity.pdbx_description
1 polymer ?
#
loop_
_entity_poly.entity_id
_entity_poly.type
_entity_poly.pdbx_seq_one_letter_code
_entity_poly.pdbx_strand_id
1 'polypeptide(L)'
;MPGVFPPVVLNGRLLVDGGVLNQVPVSVLASARADITIAVTLDGYEPHRGAALPVSTSADEQPDEEWTSRLRHTMGHLMEAEPLRTLSSLMAGRSRSQRSETSAPSVEDLFGELPPGLRTTDVMTMSLETMQTIVQRYQLASFPPDVLVTIPRDSLGTMDFHRAEEQIALGRWLAAQAFDHAGMVSGDIEVGS
;
A
#
# COMPACT_ATOMS: atom_id res chain seq x y z
N MET A 1 19.42 3.71 5.43
CA MET A 1 18.07 3.93 5.97
C MET A 1 18.04 5.16 6.86
N PRO A 2 17.16 6.16 6.57
CA PRO A 2 16.89 7.26 7.50
C PRO A 2 16.62 6.72 8.91
N GLY A 3 17.25 7.29 9.92
CA GLY A 3 17.12 6.85 11.32
C GLY A 3 18.03 5.67 11.74
N VAL A 4 18.61 4.91 10.79
CA VAL A 4 19.58 3.84 11.10
C VAL A 4 21.01 4.29 10.79
N PHE A 5 21.20 4.96 9.66
CA PHE A 5 22.51 5.47 9.25
C PHE A 5 22.48 6.99 9.10
N PRO A 6 23.52 7.71 9.56
CA PRO A 6 23.60 9.14 9.34
C PRO A 6 23.74 9.45 7.84
N PRO A 7 23.17 10.56 7.36
CA PRO A 7 23.37 10.99 5.98
C PRO A 7 24.84 11.36 5.73
N VAL A 8 25.29 11.21 4.49
CA VAL A 8 26.70 11.45 4.09
C VAL A 8 26.76 12.60 3.08
N VAL A 9 27.73 13.51 3.21
CA VAL A 9 27.97 14.55 2.20
C VAL A 9 29.06 14.08 1.23
N LEU A 10 28.75 14.04 -0.06
CA LEU A 10 29.70 13.70 -1.13
C LEU A 10 29.56 14.69 -2.29
N ASN A 11 30.66 15.31 -2.72
CA ASN A 11 30.68 16.31 -3.79
C ASN A 11 29.66 17.45 -3.60
N GLY A 12 29.50 17.91 -2.36
CA GLY A 12 28.55 18.98 -2.00
C GLY A 12 27.08 18.56 -1.99
N ARG A 13 26.77 17.26 -2.12
CA ARG A 13 25.40 16.73 -2.08
C ARG A 13 25.19 15.92 -0.80
N LEU A 14 24.05 16.12 -0.15
CA LEU A 14 23.61 15.29 0.97
C LEU A 14 22.98 14.00 0.42
N LEU A 15 23.58 12.87 0.76
CA LEU A 15 23.17 11.55 0.32
C LEU A 15 22.46 10.81 1.46
N VAL A 16 21.36 10.18 1.09
CA VAL A 16 20.57 9.28 1.90
C VAL A 16 20.44 7.98 1.11
N ASP A 17 20.01 6.91 1.78
CA ASP A 17 19.81 5.61 1.18
C ASP A 17 18.99 5.64 -0.12
N GLY A 18 19.50 5.01 -1.17
CA GLY A 18 18.85 4.92 -2.48
C GLY A 18 17.53 4.15 -2.44
N GLY A 19 17.36 3.26 -1.46
CA GLY A 19 16.09 2.55 -1.22
C GLY A 19 14.94 3.48 -0.83
N VAL A 20 15.21 4.72 -0.39
CA VAL A 20 14.18 5.73 -0.16
C VAL A 20 13.51 6.16 -1.47
N LEU A 21 14.26 6.18 -2.56
CA LEU A 21 13.85 6.76 -3.84
C LEU A 21 13.54 5.70 -4.90
N ASN A 22 14.28 4.60 -4.95
CA ASN A 22 14.12 3.59 -6.00
C ASN A 22 14.52 2.19 -5.50
N GLN A 23 13.57 1.48 -4.87
CA GLN A 23 13.82 0.15 -4.31
C GLN A 23 14.09 -0.92 -5.39
N VAL A 24 13.47 -0.80 -6.56
CA VAL A 24 13.72 -1.69 -7.70
C VAL A 24 14.01 -0.83 -8.93
N PRO A 25 15.29 -0.60 -9.29
CA PRO A 25 15.68 0.36 -10.32
C PRO A 25 15.50 -0.17 -11.75
N VAL A 26 14.29 -0.62 -12.08
CA VAL A 26 13.94 -1.17 -13.41
C VAL A 26 14.13 -0.16 -14.54
N SER A 27 13.95 1.13 -14.26
CA SER A 27 14.17 2.22 -15.22
C SER A 27 15.63 2.32 -15.69
N VAL A 28 16.61 1.88 -14.88
CA VAL A 28 18.02 1.83 -15.30
C VAL A 28 18.25 0.73 -16.33
N LEU A 29 17.52 -0.38 -16.21
CA LEU A 29 17.60 -1.52 -17.12
C LEU A 29 17.07 -1.21 -18.51
N ALA A 30 16.17 -0.23 -18.67
CA ALA A 30 15.70 0.22 -19.99
C ALA A 30 16.85 0.70 -20.91
N SER A 31 17.97 1.14 -20.33
CA SER A 31 19.17 1.55 -21.07
C SER A 31 20.22 0.44 -21.21
N ALA A 32 20.09 -0.63 -20.44
CA ALA A 32 21.02 -1.76 -20.45
C ALA A 32 20.54 -2.79 -21.48
N ARG A 33 21.44 -3.24 -22.37
CA ARG A 33 21.17 -4.40 -23.22
C ARG A 33 21.29 -5.65 -22.37
N ALA A 34 20.16 -6.19 -21.92
CA ALA A 34 20.07 -7.49 -21.28
C ALA A 34 19.20 -8.41 -22.14
N ASP A 35 19.58 -9.69 -22.24
CA ASP A 35 18.77 -10.71 -22.91
C ASP A 35 17.56 -11.11 -22.06
N ILE A 36 17.72 -11.04 -20.73
CA ILE A 36 16.72 -11.36 -19.73
C ILE A 36 16.85 -10.36 -18.57
N THR A 37 15.72 -9.86 -18.09
CA THR A 37 15.60 -8.97 -16.93
C THR A 37 14.94 -9.70 -15.76
N ILE A 38 15.60 -9.68 -14.61
CA ILE A 38 15.11 -10.30 -13.38
C ILE A 38 14.99 -9.20 -12.34
N ALA A 39 13.79 -9.04 -11.78
CA ALA A 39 13.54 -8.16 -10.65
C ALA A 39 13.24 -8.97 -9.40
N VAL A 40 13.75 -8.50 -8.25
CA VAL A 40 13.43 -9.05 -6.93
C VAL A 40 12.82 -7.92 -6.11
N THR A 41 11.64 -8.15 -5.55
CA THR A 41 10.97 -7.21 -4.65
C THR A 41 10.73 -7.84 -3.28
N LEU A 42 10.86 -7.04 -2.23
CA LEU A 42 10.53 -7.40 -0.84
C LEU A 42 9.14 -6.92 -0.43
N ASP A 43 8.38 -6.32 -1.36
CA ASP A 43 7.06 -5.75 -1.10
C ASP A 43 5.93 -6.77 -1.34
N GLY A 44 6.23 -8.06 -1.17
CA GLY A 44 5.23 -9.10 -1.24
C GLY A 44 4.27 -9.01 -0.07
N TYR A 45 2.97 -9.13 -0.34
CA TYR A 45 1.96 -9.30 0.70
C TYR A 45 1.49 -10.75 0.66
N GLU A 46 1.81 -11.54 1.69
CA GLU A 46 1.01 -12.74 1.93
C GLU A 46 -0.31 -12.33 2.61
N PRO A 47 -1.47 -12.87 2.18
CA PRO A 47 -2.70 -12.81 2.95
C PRO A 47 -2.52 -13.63 4.25
N HIS A 48 -1.87 -13.00 5.23
CA HIS A 48 -1.70 -13.35 6.64
C HIS A 48 -2.19 -14.74 7.10
N ARG A 49 -1.25 -15.62 7.46
CA ARG A 49 -1.39 -16.45 8.67
C ARG A 49 -0.94 -15.64 9.89
N GLY A 50 -1.88 -14.93 10.52
CA GLY A 50 -1.90 -14.85 11.99
C GLY A 50 -1.16 -13.74 12.76
N ALA A 51 -0.81 -12.58 12.18
CA ALA A 51 -0.36 -11.42 12.98
C ALA A 51 -1.06 -10.14 12.54
N ALA A 52 -2.11 -9.76 13.27
CA ALA A 52 -2.88 -8.55 13.01
C ALA A 52 -2.01 -7.29 13.14
N LEU A 53 -1.72 -6.63 12.02
CA LEU A 53 -1.62 -5.18 12.02
C LEU A 53 -2.99 -4.61 12.41
N PRO A 54 -3.09 -3.49 13.15
CA PRO A 54 -4.35 -2.82 13.43
C PRO A 54 -4.81 -2.03 12.20
N VAL A 55 -4.78 -2.66 11.02
CA VAL A 55 -5.69 -2.30 9.94
C VAL A 55 -6.81 -3.30 10.10
N SER A 56 -7.90 -2.83 10.70
CA SER A 56 -9.18 -3.48 10.51
C SER A 56 -9.49 -3.39 9.02
N THR A 57 -8.99 -4.36 8.25
CA THR A 57 -9.63 -4.69 6.99
C THR A 57 -10.98 -5.21 7.41
N SER A 58 -12.02 -4.37 7.30
CA SER A 58 -13.39 -4.86 7.32
C SER A 58 -13.57 -5.66 6.03
N ALA A 59 -12.98 -6.85 6.00
CA ALA A 59 -13.21 -7.88 5.01
C ALA A 59 -14.35 -8.78 5.52
N ASP A 60 -15.40 -8.17 6.06
CA ASP A 60 -16.69 -8.82 6.12
C ASP A 60 -17.36 -8.58 4.77
N GLU A 61 -17.78 -9.65 4.09
CA GLU A 61 -18.75 -9.59 3.00
C GLU A 61 -20.08 -9.06 3.59
N GLN A 62 -20.19 -7.74 3.74
CA GLN A 62 -21.45 -7.09 4.09
C GLN A 62 -22.33 -7.04 2.82
N PRO A 63 -23.59 -7.50 2.88
CA PRO A 63 -24.48 -7.54 1.72
C PRO A 63 -24.65 -6.15 1.09
N ASP A 64 -24.67 -6.10 -0.25
CA ASP A 64 -24.73 -4.90 -1.10
C ASP A 64 -25.88 -3.92 -0.75
N GLU A 65 -26.89 -4.39 -0.03
CA GLU A 65 -28.01 -3.59 0.47
C GLU A 65 -27.58 -2.53 1.50
N GLU A 66 -26.53 -2.79 2.29
CA GLU A 66 -26.03 -1.83 3.27
C GLU A 66 -25.19 -0.73 2.62
N TRP A 67 -24.43 -1.04 1.55
CA TRP A 67 -23.69 -0.06 0.75
C TRP A 67 -24.64 0.94 0.08
N THR A 68 -25.74 0.46 -0.49
CA THR A 68 -26.76 1.35 -1.07
C THR A 68 -27.52 2.14 0.00
N SER A 69 -27.69 1.60 1.21
CA SER A 69 -28.29 2.31 2.35
C SER A 69 -27.36 3.41 2.86
N ARG A 70 -26.07 3.09 3.06
CA ARG A 70 -25.01 4.03 3.47
C ARG A 70 -24.76 5.09 2.41
N LEU A 71 -24.69 4.76 1.11
CA LEU A 71 -24.58 5.76 0.04
C LEU A 71 -25.82 6.61 -0.13
N ARG A 72 -27.02 6.06 0.04
CA ARG A 72 -28.24 6.89 0.10
C ARG A 72 -28.22 7.81 1.33
N HIS A 73 -27.66 7.34 2.45
CA HIS A 73 -27.50 8.15 3.65
C HIS A 73 -26.43 9.24 3.48
N THR A 74 -25.29 8.95 2.84
CA THR A 74 -24.20 9.89 2.59
C THR A 74 -24.50 10.85 1.43
N MET A 75 -25.12 10.40 0.33
CA MET A 75 -25.60 11.27 -0.75
C MET A 75 -26.81 12.11 -0.34
N GLY A 76 -27.66 11.61 0.57
CA GLY A 76 -28.76 12.39 1.15
C GLY A 76 -28.28 13.65 1.88
N HIS A 77 -27.07 13.61 2.46
CA HIS A 77 -26.46 14.77 3.15
C HIS A 77 -25.66 15.70 2.22
N LEU A 78 -25.19 15.24 1.06
CA LEU A 78 -24.48 16.07 0.09
C LEU A 78 -25.43 16.78 -0.89
N MET A 79 -26.63 16.23 -1.14
CA MET A 79 -27.64 16.88 -1.98
C MET A 79 -28.48 17.95 -1.24
N GLU A 80 -28.27 18.15 0.07
CA GLU A 80 -28.82 19.31 0.80
C GLU A 80 -27.87 20.53 0.83
N ALA A 81 -26.69 20.42 0.21
CA ALA A 81 -25.80 21.56 0.00
C ALA A 81 -26.17 22.32 -1.28
N GLU A 82 -27.21 23.16 -1.21
CA GLU A 82 -27.30 24.37 -2.03
C GLU A 82 -27.99 25.49 -1.22
N PRO A 83 -27.42 26.71 -1.14
CA PRO A 83 -28.11 27.86 -0.57
C PRO A 83 -29.13 28.43 -1.58
N LEU A 84 -30.16 27.65 -1.94
CA LEU A 84 -31.41 28.17 -2.52
C LEU A 84 -32.43 28.57 -1.42
N ARG A 85 -31.94 28.97 -0.24
CA ARG A 85 -32.76 29.49 0.88
C ARG A 85 -33.10 30.98 0.73
N THR A 86 -32.38 31.73 -0.11
CA THR A 86 -32.67 33.16 -0.36
C THR A 86 -33.78 33.36 -1.40
N LEU A 87 -34.02 32.37 -2.29
CA LEU A 87 -35.07 32.44 -3.32
C LEU A 87 -36.42 31.86 -2.84
N SER A 88 -36.41 30.94 -1.85
CA SER A 88 -37.61 30.28 -1.32
C SER A 88 -38.30 31.05 -0.19
N SER A 89 -37.61 32.00 0.46
CA SER A 89 -38.21 32.87 1.50
C SER A 89 -39.24 33.87 0.95
N LEU A 90 -39.31 34.04 -0.37
CA LEU A 90 -40.33 34.84 -1.06
C LEU A 90 -41.58 34.01 -1.44
N MET A 91 -41.56 32.67 -1.32
CA MET A 91 -42.67 31.82 -1.79
C MET A 91 -43.30 30.88 -0.76
N ALA A 92 -42.82 30.80 0.49
CA ALA A 92 -43.34 29.88 1.49
C ALA A 92 -43.63 30.55 2.84
N GLY A 93 -44.36 31.66 2.81
CA GLY A 93 -45.27 31.95 3.90
C GLY A 93 -46.32 30.83 3.93
N ARG A 94 -46.13 29.83 4.79
CA ARG A 94 -47.10 28.88 5.37
C ARG A 94 -46.43 27.53 5.66
N SER A 95 -46.09 27.30 6.93
CA SER A 95 -46.59 26.17 7.72
C SER A 95 -45.60 25.84 8.83
N ARG A 96 -46.07 26.07 10.06
CA ARG A 96 -45.47 25.68 11.32
C ARG A 96 -45.77 24.19 11.55
N SER A 97 -44.76 23.35 11.65
CA SER A 97 -44.85 22.13 12.47
C SER A 97 -43.47 21.63 12.89
N GLN A 98 -43.37 21.44 14.21
CA GLN A 98 -42.41 20.69 15.01
C GLN A 98 -41.43 19.79 14.24
N ARG A 99 -40.13 20.01 14.45
CA ARG A 99 -39.09 19.04 14.11
C ARG A 99 -38.10 18.98 15.27
N SER A 100 -38.04 17.82 15.91
CA SER A 100 -37.07 17.48 16.95
C SER A 100 -35.66 17.83 16.48
N GLU A 101 -34.90 18.47 17.36
CA GLU A 101 -33.47 18.67 17.22
C GLU A 101 -32.77 17.30 17.36
N THR A 102 -32.67 16.56 16.26
CA THR A 102 -31.62 15.55 16.12
C THR A 102 -30.39 16.32 15.66
N SER A 103 -29.53 16.70 16.60
CA SER A 103 -28.23 17.29 16.31
C SER A 103 -27.48 16.38 15.34
N ALA A 104 -27.07 16.92 14.20
CA ALA A 104 -26.17 16.22 13.29
C ALA A 104 -24.88 15.86 14.07
N PRO A 105 -24.32 14.65 13.87
CA PRO A 105 -23.07 14.29 14.51
C PRO A 105 -21.97 15.30 14.14
N SER A 106 -21.13 15.63 15.11
CA SER A 106 -20.00 16.55 14.97
C SER A 106 -18.98 15.94 14.00
N VAL A 107 -18.19 16.76 13.30
CA VAL A 107 -17.09 16.26 12.44
C VAL A 107 -16.09 15.44 13.25
N GLU A 108 -15.95 15.77 14.53
CA GLU A 108 -15.14 15.08 15.52
C GLU A 108 -15.63 13.65 15.80
N ASP A 109 -16.93 13.38 15.71
CA ASP A 109 -17.52 12.05 15.94
C ASP A 109 -17.29 11.09 14.77
N LEU A 110 -16.78 11.60 13.63
CA LEU A 110 -16.42 10.81 12.45
C LEU A 110 -15.04 10.16 12.59
N PHE A 111 -14.18 10.65 13.50
CA PHE A 111 -12.83 10.16 13.69
C PHE A 111 -12.76 9.26 14.94
N GLY A 112 -12.41 7.99 14.73
CA GLY A 112 -12.14 7.05 15.83
C GLY A 112 -10.86 7.39 16.60
N GLU A 113 -10.68 6.78 17.77
CA GLU A 113 -9.43 6.88 18.53
C GLU A 113 -8.26 6.24 17.77
N LEU A 114 -7.08 6.83 17.92
CA LEU A 114 -5.84 6.26 17.35
C LEU A 114 -5.48 4.94 18.07
N PRO A 115 -4.93 3.96 17.35
CA PRO A 115 -4.46 2.73 17.96
C PRO A 115 -3.44 3.01 19.09
N PRO A 116 -3.54 2.30 20.22
CA PRO A 116 -2.62 2.48 21.33
C PRO A 116 -1.19 2.16 20.90
N GLY A 117 -0.25 3.05 21.24
CA GLY A 117 1.17 2.90 20.94
C GLY A 117 1.63 3.42 19.59
N LEU A 118 0.72 3.88 18.72
CA LEU A 118 1.07 4.51 17.44
C LEU A 118 1.79 5.85 17.67
N ARG A 119 3.02 5.97 17.18
CA ARG A 119 3.81 7.21 17.22
C ARG A 119 3.75 7.90 15.87
N THR A 120 3.98 9.22 15.86
CA THR A 120 4.13 9.99 14.62
C THR A 120 5.22 9.42 13.70
N THR A 121 6.29 8.86 14.27
CA THR A 121 7.35 8.18 13.51
C THR A 121 6.83 6.99 12.73
N ASP A 122 5.88 6.24 13.30
CA ASP A 122 5.33 5.04 12.69
C ASP A 122 4.44 5.43 11.50
N VAL A 123 3.66 6.50 11.65
CA VAL A 123 2.88 7.09 10.55
C VAL A 123 3.79 7.57 9.42
N MET A 124 4.92 8.23 9.75
CA MET A 124 5.89 8.69 8.74
C MET A 124 6.52 7.51 7.99
N THR A 125 6.96 6.47 8.71
CA THR A 125 7.51 5.25 8.11
C THR A 125 6.48 4.56 7.22
N MET A 126 5.25 4.37 7.71
CA MET A 126 4.16 3.77 6.93
C MET A 126 3.82 4.59 5.68
N SER A 127 3.85 5.93 5.78
CA SER A 127 3.64 6.81 4.63
C SER A 127 4.73 6.65 3.58
N LEU A 128 6.00 6.52 4.02
CA LEU A 128 7.14 6.32 3.14
C LEU A 128 7.08 4.96 2.45
N GLU A 129 6.79 3.90 3.20
CA GLU A 129 6.59 2.54 2.67
C GLU A 129 5.46 2.54 1.62
N THR A 130 4.31 3.15 1.94
CA THR A 130 3.18 3.24 1.01
C THR A 130 3.56 3.98 -0.27
N MET A 131 4.27 5.10 -0.17
CA MET A 131 4.75 5.84 -1.34
C MET A 131 5.70 4.98 -2.19
N GLN A 132 6.61 4.24 -1.55
CA GLN A 132 7.55 3.35 -2.22
C GLN A 132 6.84 2.22 -2.97
N THR A 133 5.87 1.55 -2.34
CA THR A 133 5.01 0.52 -2.97
C THR A 133 4.31 1.05 -4.22
N ILE A 134 3.70 2.25 -4.11
CA ILE A 134 2.99 2.86 -5.26
C ILE A 134 3.97 3.15 -6.39
N VAL A 135 5.10 3.81 -6.10
CA VAL A 135 6.12 4.13 -7.11
C VAL A 135 6.67 2.87 -7.77
N GLN A 136 6.97 1.85 -6.97
CA GLN A 136 7.48 0.57 -7.47
C GLN A 136 6.46 -0.10 -8.41
N ARG A 137 5.18 -0.13 -8.03
CA ARG A 137 4.10 -0.70 -8.86
C ARG A 137 4.01 0.01 -10.21
N TYR A 138 4.07 1.34 -10.23
CA TYR A 138 4.07 2.10 -11.49
C TYR A 138 5.31 1.84 -12.34
N GLN A 139 6.47 1.74 -11.71
CA GLN A 139 7.72 1.43 -12.42
C GLN A 139 7.68 0.03 -13.04
N LEU A 140 7.25 -1.00 -12.29
CA LEU A 140 7.11 -2.36 -12.79
C LEU A 140 6.05 -2.47 -13.90
N ALA A 141 4.98 -1.69 -13.84
CA ALA A 141 4.00 -1.65 -14.92
C ALA A 141 4.56 -1.00 -16.20
N SER A 142 5.43 0.00 -16.06
CA SER A 142 6.05 0.69 -17.18
C SER A 142 7.23 -0.09 -17.78
N PHE A 143 7.92 -0.86 -16.95
CA PHE A 143 9.09 -1.67 -17.29
C PHE A 143 8.94 -3.06 -16.68
N PRO A 144 8.06 -3.91 -17.25
CA PRO A 144 7.82 -5.25 -16.73
C PRO A 144 9.09 -6.10 -16.92
N PRO A 145 9.63 -6.71 -15.85
CA PRO A 145 10.74 -7.64 -15.96
C PRO A 145 10.27 -8.98 -16.56
N ASP A 146 11.18 -9.73 -17.17
CA ASP A 146 10.88 -11.08 -17.68
C ASP A 146 10.61 -12.06 -16.53
N VAL A 147 11.31 -11.88 -15.39
CA VAL A 147 11.07 -12.65 -14.16
C VAL A 147 10.93 -11.69 -12.98
N LEU A 148 9.84 -11.83 -12.23
CA LEU A 148 9.62 -11.09 -10.98
C LEU A 148 9.58 -12.06 -9.79
N VAL A 149 10.58 -11.98 -8.93
CA VAL A 149 10.62 -12.70 -7.65
C VAL A 149 10.05 -11.81 -6.56
N THR A 150 8.98 -12.24 -5.91
CA THR A 150 8.31 -11.49 -4.85
C THR A 150 8.52 -12.18 -3.51
N ILE A 151 9.18 -11.49 -2.58
CA ILE A 151 9.44 -11.96 -1.22
C ILE A 151 8.43 -11.30 -0.28
N PRO A 152 7.73 -12.06 0.60
CA PRO A 152 6.81 -11.49 1.58
C PRO A 152 7.52 -10.52 2.52
N ARG A 153 6.95 -9.33 2.71
CA ARG A 153 7.54 -8.25 3.53
C ARG A 153 7.63 -8.61 5.02
N ASP A 154 6.77 -9.52 5.47
CA ASP A 154 6.67 -10.02 6.85
C ASP A 154 7.47 -11.30 7.08
N SER A 155 8.21 -11.78 6.07
CA SER A 155 9.07 -12.97 6.20
C SER A 155 10.20 -12.81 7.23
N LEU A 156 10.70 -11.58 7.41
CA LEU A 156 11.81 -11.27 8.31
C LEU A 156 11.72 -9.83 8.84
N GLY A 157 12.04 -9.62 10.13
CA GLY A 157 12.20 -8.27 10.67
C GLY A 157 13.48 -7.59 10.17
N THR A 158 13.51 -6.26 10.18
CA THR A 158 14.65 -5.44 9.69
C THR A 158 15.99 -5.77 10.35
N MET A 159 15.98 -6.34 11.56
CA MET A 159 17.17 -6.63 12.37
C MET A 159 17.39 -8.13 12.64
N ASP A 160 16.66 -9.02 11.96
CA ASP A 160 16.69 -10.47 12.21
C ASP A 160 17.84 -11.19 11.51
N PHE A 161 19.06 -10.67 11.62
CA PHE A 161 20.25 -11.21 10.93
C PHE A 161 20.56 -12.67 11.28
N HIS A 162 20.16 -13.12 12.47
CA HIS A 162 20.34 -14.51 12.93
C HIS A 162 19.56 -15.54 12.09
N ARG A 163 18.52 -15.11 11.36
CA ARG A 163 17.68 -15.96 10.50
C ARG A 163 18.05 -15.88 9.02
N ALA A 164 19.24 -15.36 8.70
CA ALA A 164 19.69 -15.18 7.33
C ALA A 164 19.66 -16.48 6.50
N GLU A 165 20.03 -17.62 7.10
CA GLU A 165 20.03 -18.91 6.40
C GLU A 165 18.62 -19.32 5.95
N GLU A 166 17.62 -19.18 6.83
CA GLU A 166 16.21 -19.42 6.52
C GLU A 166 15.74 -18.51 5.39
N GLN A 167 16.09 -17.22 5.45
CA GLN A 167 15.66 -16.24 4.47
C GLN A 167 16.28 -16.48 3.09
N ILE A 168 17.54 -16.91 3.05
CA ILE A 168 18.22 -17.29 1.81
C ILE A 168 17.56 -18.52 1.20
N ALA A 169 17.20 -19.52 2.02
CA ALA A 169 16.49 -20.72 1.55
C ALA A 169 15.11 -20.36 0.97
N LEU A 170 14.34 -19.52 1.66
CA LEU A 170 13.06 -19.00 1.17
C LEU A 170 13.22 -18.27 -0.17
N GLY A 171 14.20 -17.37 -0.26
CA GLY A 171 14.50 -16.63 -1.48
C GLY A 171 14.83 -17.54 -2.67
N ARG A 172 15.63 -18.60 -2.45
CA ARG A 172 15.93 -19.59 -3.50
C ARG A 172 14.67 -20.33 -3.96
N TRP A 173 13.83 -20.74 -3.03
CA TRP A 173 12.59 -21.46 -3.34
C TRP A 173 11.58 -20.58 -4.12
N LEU A 174 11.43 -19.31 -3.73
CA LEU A 174 10.59 -18.35 -4.45
C LEU A 174 11.15 -18.01 -5.83
N ALA A 175 12.48 -17.88 -5.94
CA ALA A 175 13.12 -17.66 -7.23
C ALA A 175 12.87 -18.83 -8.18
N ALA A 176 13.09 -20.08 -7.74
CA ALA A 176 12.84 -21.27 -8.56
C ALA A 176 11.41 -21.28 -9.13
N GLN A 177 10.41 -21.05 -8.29
CA GLN A 177 9.01 -20.94 -8.75
C GLN A 177 8.79 -19.81 -9.74
N ALA A 178 9.38 -18.63 -9.51
CA ALA A 178 9.23 -17.50 -10.42
C ALA A 178 9.82 -17.82 -11.81
N PHE A 179 10.97 -18.51 -11.87
CA PHE A 179 11.57 -18.96 -13.12
C PHE A 179 10.74 -20.04 -13.81
N ASP A 180 10.16 -20.98 -13.05
CA ASP A 180 9.25 -22.00 -13.57
C ASP A 180 7.99 -21.35 -14.17
N HIS A 181 7.38 -20.41 -13.45
CA HIS A 181 6.22 -19.65 -13.92
C HIS A 181 6.51 -18.80 -15.16
N ALA A 182 7.73 -18.28 -15.28
CA ALA A 182 8.18 -17.56 -16.47
C ALA A 182 8.51 -18.48 -17.65
N GLY A 183 8.42 -19.80 -17.48
CA GLY A 183 8.72 -20.78 -18.52
C GLY A 183 10.21 -20.88 -18.87
N MET A 184 11.09 -20.42 -17.98
CA MET A 184 12.53 -20.36 -18.22
C MET A 184 13.29 -21.63 -17.80
N VAL A 185 12.61 -22.54 -17.08
CA VAL A 185 13.17 -23.84 -16.67
C VAL A 185 12.40 -24.94 -17.40
N SER A 186 12.71 -25.16 -18.68
CA SER A 186 12.25 -26.34 -19.43
C SER A 186 13.37 -26.97 -20.27
N GLY A 187 14.62 -26.70 -19.92
CA GLY A 187 15.75 -27.46 -20.46
C GLY A 187 16.00 -28.69 -19.61
N ASP A 188 15.79 -29.88 -20.18
CA ASP A 188 16.40 -31.10 -19.67
C ASP A 188 17.88 -30.83 -19.44
N ILE A 189 18.33 -30.97 -18.19
CA ILE A 189 19.76 -31.08 -17.93
C ILE A 189 20.15 -32.43 -18.56
N GLU A 190 20.58 -32.42 -19.82
CA GLU A 190 21.33 -33.53 -20.39
C GLU A 190 22.59 -33.67 -19.54
N VAL A 191 22.50 -34.56 -18.55
CA VAL A 191 23.64 -35.06 -17.80
C VAL A 191 24.47 -35.82 -18.82
N GLY A 192 25.49 -35.14 -19.35
CA GLY A 192 26.46 -35.73 -20.26
C GLY A 192 26.97 -37.05 -19.70
N SER A 193 26.79 -38.09 -20.51
CA SER A 193 27.28 -39.47 -20.33
C SER A 193 28.81 -39.54 -20.25
#